data_AF-A0A0F9PT49-F1
#
_entry.id   AF-A0A0F9PT49-F1
#
_cell.length_a   1.000
_cell.length_b   1.000
_cell.length_c   1.000
_cell.angle_alpha   90.00
_cell.angle_beta   90.00
_cell.angle_gamma   90.00
#
_symmetry.space_group_name_H-M   'P 1'
#
loop_
_entity.id
_entity.type
_entity.pdbx_description
1 polymer ?
#
loop_
_entity_poly.entity_id
_entity_poly.type
_entity_poly.pdbx_seq_one_letter_code
_entity_poly.pdbx_strand_id
1 'polypeptide(L)'
;MPELPQQHLVSQPEPISIPPGYGFNVIPRERWNASTEADHPDYLESLMDKLLVWEVQKRGCSYIVSVDVSSGMGLDRSVIDVLRIGTLTEPEEQVAQFVSDSVDPIELAYYVDPVARFYHDDDDLGALVAVECNGQGLATQSELQHHCGYDNLYIWQHEDARDPRARYTKAYGWYTTTRTRARMLARYHRAVTIEDPRTGLPDYRINSPLTMEEMRDFISVGAAWEAEAAAGAHDDCLMAGAISVEVATQTRLLESEPLSERRRRLAEEELRKKALLSKTGVRLDFQNSDAGAHEVSGKQDPYSVQEGWY
;
A
#
# COMPACT_ATOMS: atom_id res chain seq x y z
N MET A 1 27.82 -28.99 -3.87
CA MET A 1 27.11 -27.70 -4.03
C MET A 1 26.43 -27.39 -2.71
N PRO A 2 26.58 -26.19 -2.13
CA PRO A 2 25.92 -25.87 -0.87
C PRO A 2 24.42 -25.61 -1.13
N GLU A 3 23.57 -26.22 -0.30
CA GLU A 3 22.12 -26.07 -0.34
C GLU A 3 21.71 -24.62 -0.05
N LEU A 4 20.78 -24.10 -0.84
CA LEU A 4 20.16 -22.80 -0.61
C LEU A 4 19.28 -22.86 0.64
N PRO A 5 19.29 -21.82 1.49
CA PRO A 5 18.55 -21.81 2.74
C PRO A 5 17.03 -21.86 2.46
N GLN A 6 16.36 -22.85 3.06
CA GLN A 6 14.91 -22.98 3.07
C GLN A 6 14.31 -21.73 3.70
N GLN A 7 13.57 -20.95 2.91
CA GLN A 7 12.77 -19.84 3.40
C GLN A 7 11.69 -20.40 4.33
N HIS A 8 11.56 -19.81 5.52
CA HIS A 8 10.51 -20.14 6.47
C HIS A 8 9.14 -19.98 5.80
N LEU A 9 8.45 -21.10 5.63
CA LEU A 9 7.02 -21.14 5.30
C LEU A 9 6.27 -20.43 6.42
N VAL A 10 5.89 -19.17 6.18
CA VAL A 10 4.89 -18.48 6.98
C VAL A 10 3.62 -19.31 6.88
N SER A 11 3.11 -19.73 8.04
CA SER A 11 1.87 -20.48 8.18
C SER A 11 0.74 -19.82 7.38
N GLN A 12 -0.05 -20.63 6.68
CA GLN A 12 -1.15 -20.18 5.83
C GLN A 12 -1.98 -19.10 6.54
N PRO A 13 -2.29 -17.97 5.88
CA PRO A 13 -3.14 -16.96 6.50
C PRO A 13 -4.50 -17.59 6.79
N GLU A 14 -5.03 -17.36 8.00
CA GLU A 14 -6.41 -17.70 8.33
C GLU A 14 -7.35 -17.21 7.22
N PRO A 15 -8.48 -17.91 6.94
CA PRO A 15 -9.41 -17.49 5.91
C PRO A 15 -9.83 -16.05 6.18
N ILE A 16 -9.43 -15.16 5.28
CA ILE A 16 -9.69 -13.72 5.36
C ILE A 16 -11.20 -13.52 5.48
N SER A 17 -11.64 -13.07 6.66
CA SER A 17 -13.05 -12.80 6.92
C SER A 17 -13.42 -11.49 6.26
N ILE A 18 -14.05 -11.59 5.09
CA ILE A 18 -14.65 -10.45 4.41
C ILE A 18 -16.05 -10.24 5.01
N PRO A 19 -16.45 -9.00 5.37
CA PRO A 19 -17.82 -8.69 5.74
C PRO A 19 -18.82 -9.22 4.69
N PRO A 20 -19.83 -10.01 5.07
CA PRO A 20 -20.82 -10.51 4.14
C PRO A 20 -21.63 -9.36 3.54
N GLY A 21 -21.70 -9.27 2.20
CA GLY A 21 -22.56 -8.29 1.51
C GLY A 21 -22.05 -7.71 0.19
N TYR A 22 -20.77 -7.87 -0.16
CA TYR A 22 -20.13 -7.05 -1.21
C TYR A 22 -19.42 -7.82 -2.34
N GLY A 23 -19.57 -9.15 -2.43
CA GLY A 23 -19.05 -9.93 -3.56
C GLY A 23 -17.52 -10.01 -3.70
N PHE A 24 -16.75 -9.60 -2.69
CA PHE A 24 -15.29 -9.63 -2.71
C PHE A 24 -14.74 -11.07 -2.75
N ASN A 25 -13.71 -11.31 -3.57
CA ASN A 25 -13.05 -12.61 -3.70
C ASN A 25 -11.56 -12.47 -3.37
N VAL A 26 -11.11 -13.03 -2.25
CA VAL A 26 -9.68 -13.10 -1.97
C VAL A 26 -9.01 -14.11 -2.90
N ILE A 27 -7.98 -13.69 -3.62
CA ILE A 27 -7.13 -14.58 -4.40
C ILE A 27 -5.83 -14.79 -3.62
N PRO A 28 -5.56 -16.00 -3.09
CA PRO A 28 -4.31 -16.28 -2.39
C PRO A 28 -3.10 -16.07 -3.31
N ARG A 29 -1.99 -15.58 -2.74
CA ARG A 29 -0.76 -15.25 -3.47
C ARG A 29 -0.22 -16.43 -4.30
N GLU A 30 -0.40 -17.65 -3.84
CA GLU A 30 0.05 -18.87 -4.52
C GLU A 30 -0.73 -19.13 -5.81
N ARG A 31 -2.00 -18.71 -5.86
CA ARG A 31 -2.87 -18.84 -7.04
C ARG A 31 -2.53 -17.81 -8.12
N TRP A 32 -1.85 -16.72 -7.76
CA TRP A 32 -1.37 -15.69 -8.69
C TRP A 32 -0.10 -16.11 -9.44
N ASN A 33 0.91 -16.65 -8.74
CA ASN A 33 2.17 -17.06 -9.39
C ASN A 33 1.96 -18.19 -10.42
N ALA A 34 1.02 -19.11 -10.14
CA ALA A 34 0.72 -20.25 -10.99
C ALA A 34 -0.02 -19.87 -12.29
N SER A 35 -0.66 -18.69 -12.33
CA SER A 35 -1.46 -18.24 -13.47
C SER A 35 -0.74 -17.30 -14.43
N THR A 36 0.39 -16.71 -14.00
CA THR A 36 1.29 -15.97 -14.89
C THR A 36 2.17 -16.90 -15.75
N GLU A 37 2.25 -18.18 -15.40
CA GLU A 37 2.96 -19.20 -16.17
C GLU A 37 1.95 -20.23 -16.75
N ALA A 38 1.70 -20.09 -18.05
CA ALA A 38 1.35 -21.16 -19.01
C ALA A 38 -0.10 -21.40 -19.51
N ASP A 39 -1.21 -21.14 -18.80
CA ASP A 39 -2.47 -21.84 -19.21
C ASP A 39 -3.77 -21.03 -19.51
N HIS A 40 -3.82 -19.69 -19.47
CA HIS A 40 -5.07 -18.98 -19.80
C HIS A 40 -4.86 -17.59 -20.45
N PRO A 41 -5.13 -17.41 -21.76
CA PRO A 41 -5.07 -16.09 -22.40
C PRO A 41 -6.05 -15.08 -21.77
N ASP A 42 -7.16 -15.56 -21.21
CA ASP A 42 -8.20 -14.72 -20.60
C ASP A 42 -8.00 -14.57 -19.07
N TYR A 43 -6.83 -14.95 -18.54
CA TYR A 43 -6.62 -14.95 -17.09
C TYR A 43 -6.73 -13.56 -16.47
N LEU A 44 -6.09 -12.55 -17.07
CA LEU A 44 -6.14 -11.17 -16.58
C LEU A 44 -7.56 -10.60 -16.65
N GLU A 45 -8.28 -10.88 -17.75
CA GLU A 45 -9.69 -10.49 -17.89
C GLU A 45 -10.56 -11.15 -16.82
N SER A 46 -10.27 -12.41 -16.45
CA SER A 46 -10.97 -13.09 -15.36
C SER A 46 -10.78 -12.44 -13.98
N LEU A 47 -9.80 -11.54 -13.81
CA LEU A 47 -9.56 -10.80 -12.58
C LEU A 47 -10.36 -9.48 -12.51
N MET A 48 -10.86 -9.00 -13.64
CA MET A 48 -11.71 -7.81 -13.71
C MET A 48 -12.99 -8.01 -12.90
N ASP A 49 -13.58 -6.90 -12.45
CA ASP A 49 -14.79 -6.83 -11.62
C ASP A 49 -14.69 -7.57 -10.28
N LYS A 50 -13.47 -7.92 -9.86
CA LYS A 50 -13.19 -8.55 -8.56
C LYS A 50 -12.25 -7.66 -7.77
N LEU A 51 -12.54 -7.50 -6.48
CA LEU A 51 -11.56 -6.93 -5.55
C LEU A 51 -10.50 -7.98 -5.26
N LEU A 52 -9.31 -7.78 -5.79
CA LEU A 52 -8.13 -8.55 -5.46
C LEU A 52 -7.56 -8.04 -4.15
N VAL A 53 -7.34 -8.93 -3.17
CA VAL A 53 -6.80 -8.58 -1.85
C VAL A 53 -5.54 -9.40 -1.61
N TRP A 54 -4.39 -8.71 -1.48
CA TRP A 54 -3.10 -9.32 -1.16
C TRP A 54 -2.81 -9.25 0.34
N GLU A 55 -3.29 -8.21 1.01
CA GLU A 55 -3.11 -8.00 2.43
C GLU A 55 -4.38 -7.40 3.04
N VAL A 56 -4.84 -8.00 4.15
CA VAL A 56 -5.95 -7.46 4.95
C VAL A 56 -5.49 -6.26 5.79
N GLN A 57 -6.45 -5.47 6.28
CA GLN A 57 -6.14 -4.38 7.20
C GLN A 57 -5.34 -4.90 8.42
N LYS A 58 -4.30 -4.15 8.78
CA LYS A 58 -3.37 -4.43 9.87
C LYS A 58 -3.48 -3.30 10.87
N ARG A 59 -3.43 -3.67 12.16
CA ARG A 59 -3.32 -2.70 13.24
C ARG A 59 -2.07 -1.83 13.11
N GLY A 60 -2.18 -0.56 13.49
CA GLY A 60 -1.12 0.42 13.42
C GLY A 60 -0.73 0.83 12.00
N CYS A 61 -1.52 0.47 10.99
CA CYS A 61 -1.29 0.86 9.60
C CYS A 61 -2.35 1.88 9.15
N SER A 62 -1.96 2.73 8.21
CA SER A 62 -2.88 3.66 7.54
C SER A 62 -2.88 3.37 6.06
N TYR A 63 -3.99 3.69 5.40
CA TYR A 63 -4.25 3.30 4.03
C TYR A 63 -4.65 4.49 3.17
N ILE A 64 -4.33 4.42 1.89
CA ILE A 64 -4.79 5.34 0.85
C ILE A 64 -5.56 4.51 -0.16
N VAL A 65 -6.70 5.03 -0.60
CA VAL A 65 -7.45 4.50 -1.73
C VAL A 65 -7.41 5.53 -2.84
N SER A 66 -6.68 5.24 -3.91
CA SER A 66 -6.69 6.07 -5.11
C SER A 66 -7.68 5.52 -6.12
N VAL A 67 -8.43 6.40 -6.77
CA VAL A 67 -9.43 6.00 -7.76
C VAL A 67 -9.14 6.72 -9.08
N ASP A 68 -8.86 5.95 -10.13
CA ASP A 68 -8.83 6.46 -11.50
C ASP A 68 -10.15 6.09 -12.19
N VAL A 69 -10.83 7.08 -12.77
CA VAL A 69 -12.22 6.95 -13.20
C VAL A 69 -12.31 7.04 -14.71
N SER A 70 -12.70 5.93 -15.33
CA SER A 70 -13.07 5.87 -16.74
C SER A 70 -14.50 6.36 -16.96
N SER A 71 -14.81 6.69 -18.22
CA SER A 71 -16.18 6.99 -18.66
C SER A 71 -17.14 5.79 -18.65
N GLY A 72 -16.67 4.57 -18.42
CA GLY A 72 -17.50 3.35 -18.40
C GLY A 72 -17.97 2.88 -19.79
N MET A 73 -17.32 3.36 -20.86
CA MET A 73 -17.63 2.99 -22.25
C MET A 73 -16.72 1.89 -22.81
N GLY A 74 -15.97 1.18 -21.97
CA GLY A 74 -15.05 0.10 -22.37
C GLY A 74 -13.81 0.55 -23.14
N LEU A 75 -13.50 1.85 -23.16
CA LEU A 75 -12.27 2.39 -23.76
C LEU A 75 -11.15 2.54 -22.72
N ASP A 76 -11.51 3.01 -21.52
CA ASP A 76 -10.60 3.19 -20.38
C ASP A 76 -11.14 2.35 -19.20
N ARG A 77 -10.30 2.02 -18.21
CA ARG A 77 -10.69 1.24 -17.03
C ARG A 77 -10.86 2.12 -15.81
N SER A 78 -11.90 1.84 -15.02
CA SER A 78 -12.05 2.38 -13.67
C SER A 78 -11.24 1.52 -12.70
N VAL A 79 -10.36 2.14 -11.92
CA VAL A 79 -9.45 1.46 -11.00
C VAL A 79 -9.65 2.00 -9.60
N ILE A 80 -9.77 1.10 -8.62
CA ILE A 80 -9.66 1.39 -7.19
C ILE A 80 -8.38 0.69 -6.71
N ASP A 81 -7.37 1.45 -6.34
CA ASP A 81 -6.09 0.93 -5.86
C ASP A 81 -5.91 1.26 -4.37
N VAL A 82 -5.50 0.28 -3.57
CA VAL A 82 -5.30 0.43 -2.12
C VAL A 82 -3.83 0.29 -1.77
N LEU A 83 -3.27 1.37 -1.22
CA LEU A 83 -1.89 1.44 -0.75
C LEU A 83 -1.85 1.42 0.78
N ARG A 84 -1.08 0.50 1.36
CA ARG A 84 -0.65 0.60 2.76
C ARG A 84 0.52 1.58 2.86
N ILE A 85 0.36 2.61 3.69
CA ILE A 85 1.41 3.59 3.99
C ILE A 85 2.58 2.85 4.65
N GLY A 86 3.78 3.06 4.10
CA GLY A 86 5.01 2.47 4.63
C GLY A 86 5.33 2.96 6.04
N THR A 87 6.02 2.12 6.79
CA THR A 87 6.51 2.43 8.14
C THR A 87 8.04 2.50 8.12
N LEU A 88 8.66 2.70 9.29
CA LEU A 88 10.13 2.63 9.39
C LEU A 88 10.68 1.23 9.10
N THR A 89 9.86 0.20 9.23
CA THR A 89 10.27 -1.20 9.08
C THR A 89 9.76 -1.83 7.78
N GLU A 90 8.61 -1.38 7.26
CA GLU A 90 7.97 -1.95 6.08
C GLU A 90 7.82 -0.91 4.96
N PRO A 91 8.06 -1.28 3.69
CA PRO A 91 7.81 -0.38 2.56
C PRO A 91 6.32 -0.13 2.36
N GLU A 92 6.02 0.82 1.48
CA GLU A 92 4.67 0.96 0.92
C GLU A 92 4.34 -0.30 0.11
N GLU A 93 3.08 -0.71 0.13
CA GLU A 93 2.65 -1.93 -0.55
C GLU A 93 1.22 -1.78 -1.08
N GLN A 94 1.02 -2.25 -2.30
CA GLN A 94 -0.30 -2.40 -2.91
C GLN A 94 -1.01 -3.59 -2.26
N VAL A 95 -2.05 -3.32 -1.48
CA VAL A 95 -2.71 -4.34 -0.63
C VAL A 95 -4.04 -4.83 -1.19
N ALA A 96 -4.70 -4.04 -2.04
CA ALA A 96 -5.85 -4.47 -2.81
C ALA A 96 -6.04 -3.64 -4.09
N GLN A 97 -6.74 -4.21 -5.07
CA GLN A 97 -7.12 -3.51 -6.29
C GLN A 97 -8.45 -4.05 -6.83
N PHE A 98 -9.28 -3.16 -7.35
CA PHE A 98 -10.45 -3.47 -8.16
C PHE A 98 -10.32 -2.75 -9.49
N VAL A 99 -10.59 -3.45 -10.59
CA VAL A 99 -10.52 -2.90 -11.95
C VAL A 99 -11.77 -3.31 -12.71
N SER A 100 -12.43 -2.36 -13.37
CA SER A 100 -13.63 -2.59 -14.18
C SER A 100 -13.63 -1.71 -15.42
N ASP A 101 -14.17 -2.21 -16.52
CA ASP A 101 -14.39 -1.48 -17.77
C ASP A 101 -15.84 -1.00 -17.95
N SER A 102 -16.74 -1.44 -17.06
CA SER A 102 -18.20 -1.37 -17.24
C SER A 102 -18.94 -0.64 -16.12
N VAL A 103 -18.30 -0.38 -14.99
CA VAL A 103 -18.90 0.35 -13.87
C VAL A 103 -19.01 1.84 -14.19
N ASP A 104 -20.23 2.36 -14.07
CA ASP A 104 -20.52 3.79 -14.23
C ASP A 104 -19.82 4.64 -13.14
N PRO A 105 -19.34 5.86 -13.45
CA PRO A 105 -18.69 6.73 -12.47
C PRO A 105 -19.46 6.97 -11.17
N ILE A 106 -20.80 7.08 -11.22
CA ILE A 106 -21.63 7.26 -10.03
C ILE A 106 -21.70 5.96 -9.25
N GLU A 107 -21.92 4.82 -9.94
CA GLU A 107 -21.94 3.50 -9.31
C GLU A 107 -20.61 3.16 -8.65
N LEU A 108 -19.48 3.58 -9.24
CA LEU A 108 -18.13 3.35 -8.72
C LEU A 108 -17.97 3.86 -7.28
N ALA A 109 -18.65 4.95 -6.90
CA ALA A 109 -18.60 5.46 -5.53
C ALA A 109 -19.09 4.43 -4.49
N TYR A 110 -20.08 3.61 -4.86
CA TYR A 110 -20.63 2.54 -4.01
C TYR A 110 -19.69 1.32 -3.91
N TYR A 111 -18.69 1.20 -4.80
CA TYR A 111 -17.60 0.24 -4.67
C TYR A 111 -16.45 0.81 -3.84
N VAL A 112 -16.16 2.11 -3.99
CA VAL A 112 -15.09 2.80 -3.24
C VAL A 112 -15.40 2.86 -1.75
N ASP A 113 -16.63 3.23 -1.37
CA ASP A 113 -17.03 3.38 0.04
C ASP A 113 -16.74 2.14 0.91
N PRO A 114 -17.20 0.92 0.57
CA PRO A 114 -16.92 -0.26 1.39
C PRO A 114 -15.45 -0.64 1.40
N VAL A 115 -14.71 -0.45 0.30
CA VAL A 115 -13.26 -0.72 0.26
C VAL A 115 -12.51 0.24 1.18
N ALA A 116 -12.85 1.53 1.13
CA ALA A 116 -12.22 2.55 1.94
C ALA A 116 -12.56 2.42 3.43
N ARG A 117 -13.75 1.91 3.79
CA ARG A 117 -14.11 1.58 5.17
C ARG A 117 -13.50 0.27 5.65
N PHE A 118 -13.29 -0.70 4.76
CA PHE A 118 -12.63 -1.96 5.11
C PHE A 118 -11.16 -1.75 5.50
N TYR A 119 -10.48 -0.83 4.85
CA TYR A 119 -9.11 -0.43 5.16
C TYR A 119 -9.08 0.78 6.11
N HIS A 120 -9.41 0.55 7.37
CA HIS A 120 -9.37 1.57 8.42
C HIS A 120 -8.10 1.47 9.28
N ASP A 121 -7.80 2.54 10.03
CA ASP A 121 -6.74 2.55 11.04
C ASP A 121 -7.25 2.12 12.43
N ASP A 122 -6.40 2.25 13.46
CA ASP A 122 -6.73 1.85 14.84
C ASP A 122 -7.83 2.71 15.48
N ASP A 123 -8.09 3.91 14.95
CA ASP A 123 -9.11 4.85 15.43
C ASP A 123 -10.44 4.72 14.66
N ASP A 124 -10.60 3.63 13.88
CA ASP A 124 -11.76 3.36 13.00
C ASP A 124 -11.94 4.43 11.90
N LEU A 125 -10.87 5.20 11.61
CA LEU A 125 -10.87 6.13 10.49
C LEU A 125 -10.56 5.35 9.21
N GLY A 126 -11.46 5.42 8.24
CA GLY A 126 -11.27 4.78 6.93
C GLY A 126 -10.06 5.31 6.17
N ALA A 127 -9.67 4.62 5.09
CA ALA A 127 -8.55 5.02 4.25
C ALA A 127 -8.67 6.45 3.69
N LEU A 128 -7.57 7.15 3.48
CA LEU A 128 -7.62 8.44 2.80
C LEU A 128 -7.96 8.22 1.31
N VAL A 129 -9.13 8.67 0.86
CA VAL A 129 -9.58 8.45 -0.53
C VAL A 129 -9.18 9.62 -1.43
N ALA A 130 -8.48 9.33 -2.52
CA ALA A 130 -8.09 10.29 -3.55
C ALA A 130 -8.63 9.88 -4.93
N VAL A 131 -9.80 10.43 -5.29
CA VAL A 131 -10.38 10.23 -6.62
C VAL A 131 -9.77 11.21 -7.61
N GLU A 132 -9.28 10.74 -8.76
CA GLU A 132 -8.91 11.60 -9.87
C GLU A 132 -10.17 12.32 -10.39
N CYS A 133 -10.25 13.62 -10.17
CA CYS A 133 -11.40 14.45 -10.52
C CYS A 133 -11.32 15.04 -11.94
N ASN A 134 -10.39 14.55 -12.76
CA ASN A 134 -10.34 14.89 -14.18
C ASN A 134 -11.55 14.24 -14.88
N GLY A 135 -12.27 14.99 -15.72
CA GLY A 135 -13.41 14.44 -16.47
C GLY A 135 -14.55 13.94 -15.58
N GLN A 136 -14.86 12.65 -15.65
CA GLN A 136 -16.02 12.03 -14.99
C GLN A 136 -15.79 11.73 -13.51
N GLY A 137 -14.54 11.70 -13.02
CA GLY A 137 -14.28 11.36 -11.62
C GLY A 137 -14.82 12.37 -10.59
N LEU A 138 -15.16 13.59 -11.02
CA LEU A 138 -15.91 14.53 -10.16
C LEU A 138 -17.29 13.98 -9.76
N ALA A 139 -17.93 13.18 -10.61
CA ALA A 139 -19.19 12.52 -10.30
C ALA A 139 -18.99 11.49 -9.18
N THR A 140 -18.00 10.61 -9.31
CA THR A 140 -17.62 9.63 -8.27
C THR A 140 -17.28 10.32 -6.96
N GLN A 141 -16.46 11.37 -6.99
CA GLN A 141 -16.07 12.15 -5.81
C GLN A 141 -17.28 12.78 -5.11
N SER A 142 -18.19 13.39 -5.88
CA SER A 142 -19.39 14.03 -5.34
C SER A 142 -20.36 13.01 -4.75
N GLU A 143 -20.55 11.87 -5.41
CA GLU A 143 -21.42 10.80 -4.93
C GLU A 143 -20.90 10.21 -3.62
N LEU A 144 -19.59 9.94 -3.57
CA LEU A 144 -18.90 9.44 -2.37
C LEU A 144 -19.05 10.41 -1.18
N GLN A 145 -18.91 11.71 -1.43
CA GLN A 145 -19.06 12.74 -0.41
C GLN A 145 -20.51 12.89 0.07
N HIS A 146 -21.45 13.06 -0.85
CA HIS A 146 -22.80 13.52 -0.52
C HIS A 146 -23.78 12.37 -0.24
N HIS A 147 -23.63 11.24 -0.93
CA HIS A 147 -24.57 10.11 -0.86
C HIS A 147 -24.02 8.96 -0.01
N CYS A 148 -22.75 8.59 -0.18
CA CYS A 148 -22.11 7.60 0.70
C CYS A 148 -21.74 8.20 2.06
N GLY A 149 -21.61 9.53 2.17
CA GLY A 149 -21.26 10.21 3.41
C GLY A 149 -19.84 9.86 3.88
N TYR A 150 -18.92 9.63 2.94
CA TYR A 150 -17.53 9.36 3.25
C TYR A 150 -16.81 10.67 3.64
N ASP A 151 -16.05 10.64 4.72
CA ASP A 151 -15.47 11.83 5.35
C ASP A 151 -13.96 11.98 5.10
N ASN A 152 -13.22 10.89 5.04
CA ASN A 152 -11.76 10.91 4.86
C ASN A 152 -11.33 11.11 3.40
N LEU A 153 -11.76 12.21 2.79
CA LEU A 153 -11.46 12.56 1.40
C LEU A 153 -10.19 13.41 1.32
N TYR A 154 -9.31 13.06 0.40
CA TYR A 154 -8.10 13.82 0.11
C TYR A 154 -8.45 15.22 -0.40
N ILE A 155 -7.79 16.23 0.17
CA ILE A 155 -7.91 17.63 -0.24
C ILE A 155 -6.77 17.93 -1.20
N TRP A 156 -7.09 18.50 -2.37
CA TRP A 156 -6.11 18.86 -3.37
C TRP A 156 -5.11 19.89 -2.84
N GLN A 157 -3.81 19.69 -3.14
CA GLN A 157 -2.72 20.49 -2.60
C GLN A 157 -1.79 21.09 -3.66
N HIS A 158 -1.29 22.30 -3.37
CA HIS A 158 -0.21 22.96 -4.12
C HIS A 158 1.11 22.88 -3.35
N GLU A 159 2.00 21.97 -3.75
CA GLU A 159 3.32 21.80 -3.12
C GLU A 159 4.25 23.02 -3.27
N ASP A 160 4.05 23.85 -4.30
CA ASP A 160 4.83 25.07 -4.54
C ASP A 160 4.28 26.31 -3.80
N ALA A 161 3.29 26.14 -2.93
CA ALA A 161 2.76 27.20 -2.09
C ALA A 161 3.79 27.63 -1.03
N ARG A 162 4.18 28.91 -1.05
CA ARG A 162 5.11 29.49 -0.07
C ARG A 162 4.52 29.52 1.35
N ASP A 163 3.21 29.78 1.47
CA ASP A 163 2.50 29.75 2.75
C ASP A 163 1.94 28.34 2.98
N PRO A 164 2.33 27.63 4.05
CA PRO A 164 1.79 26.31 4.38
C PRO A 164 0.26 26.28 4.49
N ARG A 165 -0.39 27.40 4.85
CA ARG A 165 -1.85 27.48 4.93
C ARG A 165 -2.53 27.55 3.56
N ALA A 166 -1.84 28.08 2.56
CA ALA A 166 -2.33 28.17 1.18
C ALA A 166 -2.05 26.89 0.38
N ARG A 167 -1.37 25.91 0.98
CA ARG A 167 -1.08 24.61 0.38
C ARG A 167 -2.34 23.81 0.13
N TYR A 168 -3.28 23.81 1.08
CA TYR A 168 -4.55 23.10 0.95
C TYR A 168 -5.54 23.96 0.17
N THR A 169 -6.14 23.38 -0.86
CA THR A 169 -7.20 24.05 -1.62
C THR A 169 -8.57 23.78 -1.00
N LYS A 170 -9.63 24.25 -1.66
CA LYS A 170 -11.03 23.97 -1.28
C LYS A 170 -11.65 22.81 -2.08
N ALA A 171 -10.85 22.16 -2.93
CA ALA A 171 -11.32 21.07 -3.78
C ALA A 171 -10.89 19.74 -3.14
N TYR A 172 -11.81 18.77 -3.15
CA TYR A 172 -11.48 17.39 -2.84
C TYR A 172 -11.01 16.65 -4.10
N GLY A 173 -10.32 15.54 -3.88
CA GLY A 173 -9.80 14.67 -4.94
C GLY A 173 -8.44 15.10 -5.47
N TRP A 174 -7.97 14.34 -6.44
CA TRP A 174 -6.71 14.52 -7.14
C TRP A 174 -6.96 15.18 -8.50
N TYR A 175 -6.09 16.10 -8.92
CA TYR A 175 -6.17 16.73 -10.24
C TYR A 175 -4.88 16.49 -11.04
N THR A 176 -5.00 15.72 -12.11
CA THR A 176 -3.88 15.44 -13.00
C THR A 176 -3.70 16.59 -13.99
N THR A 177 -2.52 17.19 -13.98
CA THR A 177 -2.07 18.25 -14.88
C THR A 177 -0.76 17.81 -15.50
N THR A 178 -0.30 18.45 -16.57
CA THR A 178 1.01 18.13 -17.18
C THR A 178 2.15 18.17 -16.15
N ARG A 179 2.11 19.12 -15.19
CA ARG A 179 3.12 19.23 -14.13
C ARG A 179 3.00 18.11 -13.09
N THR A 180 1.78 17.78 -12.67
CA THR A 180 1.56 16.79 -11.60
C THR A 180 1.72 15.36 -12.12
N ARG A 181 1.31 15.07 -13.37
CA ARG A 181 1.59 13.80 -14.06
C ARG A 181 3.09 13.53 -14.13
N ALA A 182 3.87 14.49 -14.61
CA ALA A 182 5.32 14.31 -14.73
C ALA A 182 6.00 14.04 -13.39
N ARG A 183 5.58 14.75 -12.34
CA ARG A 183 6.12 14.60 -10.99
C ARG A 183 5.72 13.26 -10.36
N MET A 184 4.45 12.90 -10.42
CA MET A 184 3.95 11.66 -9.81
C MET A 184 4.55 10.44 -10.49
N LEU A 185 4.67 10.42 -11.83
CA LEU A 185 5.33 9.33 -12.56
C LEU A 185 6.82 9.21 -12.22
N ALA A 186 7.53 10.34 -12.06
CA ALA A 186 8.93 10.31 -11.64
C ALA A 186 9.10 9.75 -10.22
N ARG A 187 8.21 10.11 -9.29
CA ARG A 187 8.20 9.58 -7.92
C ARG A 187 7.81 8.10 -7.88
N TYR A 188 6.79 7.71 -8.63
CA TYR A 188 6.34 6.33 -8.79
C TYR A 188 7.45 5.43 -9.35
N HIS A 189 8.05 5.83 -10.48
CA HIS A 189 9.18 5.12 -11.08
C HIS A 189 10.31 4.95 -10.07
N ARG A 190 10.69 6.01 -9.34
CA ARG A 190 11.72 5.93 -8.29
C ARG A 190 11.32 4.95 -7.18
N ALA A 191 10.08 5.00 -6.71
CA ALA A 191 9.62 4.16 -5.61
C ALA A 191 9.65 2.67 -5.96
N VAL A 192 9.39 2.32 -7.22
CA VAL A 192 9.34 0.93 -7.70
C VAL A 192 10.70 0.40 -8.15
N THR A 193 11.55 1.26 -8.72
CA THR A 193 12.84 0.83 -9.32
C THR A 193 14.02 0.92 -8.37
N ILE A 194 14.01 1.86 -7.41
CA ILE A 194 15.10 1.99 -6.47
C ILE A 194 14.89 0.99 -5.35
N GLU A 195 15.68 -0.09 -5.41
CA GLU A 195 15.79 -1.04 -4.32
C GLU A 195 16.60 -0.45 -3.18
N ASP A 196 16.13 -0.69 -1.95
CA ASP A 196 16.96 -0.55 -0.77
C ASP A 196 18.11 -1.59 -0.86
N PRO A 197 19.39 -1.15 -0.92
CA PRO A 197 20.54 -2.04 -1.07
C PRO A 197 20.65 -3.11 0.02
N ARG A 198 19.92 -2.95 1.13
CA ARG A 198 19.94 -3.84 2.29
C ARG A 198 18.83 -4.89 2.23
N THR A 199 17.59 -4.46 2.03
CA THR A 199 16.43 -5.37 2.02
C THR A 199 16.24 -6.01 0.64
N GLY A 200 16.81 -5.42 -0.40
CA GLY A 200 16.55 -5.81 -1.79
C GLY A 200 15.11 -5.53 -2.20
N LEU A 201 14.38 -4.71 -1.43
CA LEU A 201 13.00 -4.36 -1.68
C LEU A 201 12.91 -2.92 -2.17
N PRO A 202 11.98 -2.63 -3.10
CA PRO A 202 11.67 -1.26 -3.48
C PRO A 202 10.96 -0.50 -2.35
N ASP A 203 10.90 0.83 -2.48
CA ASP A 203 10.14 1.69 -1.56
C ASP A 203 8.62 1.47 -1.70
N TYR A 204 8.15 1.10 -2.90
CA TYR A 204 6.77 0.68 -3.19
C TYR A 204 6.72 -0.71 -3.83
N ARG A 205 5.99 -1.62 -3.19
CA ARG A 205 5.79 -3.00 -3.68
C ARG A 205 4.46 -3.12 -4.42
N ILE A 206 4.54 -3.48 -5.69
CA ILE A 206 3.39 -3.76 -6.56
C ILE A 206 3.08 -5.26 -6.50
N ASN A 207 1.81 -5.60 -6.32
CA ASN A 207 1.32 -6.97 -6.24
C ASN A 207 0.32 -7.30 -7.38
N SER A 208 -0.27 -6.30 -8.02
CA SER A 208 -1.28 -6.49 -9.06
C SER A 208 -0.68 -7.01 -10.36
N PRO A 209 -1.19 -8.15 -10.89
CA PRO A 209 -0.82 -8.59 -12.23
C PRO A 209 -1.31 -7.64 -13.32
N LEU A 210 -2.44 -6.94 -13.11
CA LEU A 210 -2.97 -5.96 -14.07
C LEU A 210 -2.04 -4.75 -14.18
N THR A 211 -1.60 -4.22 -13.03
CA THR A 211 -0.63 -3.12 -13.01
C THR A 211 0.73 -3.53 -13.60
N MET A 212 1.21 -4.74 -13.31
CA MET A 212 2.47 -5.24 -13.86
C MET A 212 2.43 -5.38 -15.39
N GLU A 213 1.28 -5.77 -15.95
CA GLU A 213 1.11 -5.85 -17.40
C GLU A 213 1.13 -4.44 -18.03
N GLU A 214 0.37 -3.49 -17.49
CA GLU A 214 0.39 -2.11 -18.00
C GLU A 214 1.80 -1.47 -17.91
N MET A 215 2.55 -1.76 -16.84
CA MET A 215 3.93 -1.30 -16.72
C MET A 215 4.87 -1.85 -17.79
N ARG A 216 4.61 -3.04 -18.35
CA ARG A 216 5.43 -3.59 -19.46
C ARG A 216 5.20 -2.81 -20.75
N ASP A 217 3.97 -2.36 -20.96
CA ASP A 217 3.55 -1.65 -22.17
C ASP A 217 3.68 -0.12 -22.05
N PHE A 218 4.05 0.38 -20.88
CA PHE A 218 4.29 1.80 -20.62
C PHE A 218 5.70 2.20 -21.12
N ILE A 219 5.77 2.59 -22.40
CA ILE A 219 7.02 2.86 -23.10
C ILE A 219 7.32 4.36 -23.05
N SER A 220 8.59 4.69 -22.79
CA SER A 220 9.12 6.05 -22.96
C SER A 220 10.05 6.12 -24.17
N VAL A 221 9.86 7.12 -25.03
CA VAL A 221 10.85 7.50 -26.06
C VAL A 221 11.99 8.33 -25.44
N GLY A 222 11.79 8.89 -24.25
CA GLY A 222 12.70 9.79 -23.55
C GLY A 222 12.65 9.62 -22.02
N ALA A 223 12.36 10.69 -21.28
CA ALA A 223 12.31 10.63 -19.81
C ALA A 223 11.03 9.94 -19.31
N ALA A 224 11.05 9.30 -18.14
CA ALA A 224 9.91 8.53 -17.60
C ALA A 224 8.57 9.31 -17.48
N TRP A 225 8.61 10.66 -17.50
CA TRP A 225 7.42 11.50 -17.46
C TRP A 225 6.80 11.77 -18.86
N GLU A 226 7.51 11.42 -19.93
CA GLU A 226 7.04 11.43 -21.33
C GLU A 226 6.49 10.06 -21.75
N ALA A 227 6.45 9.11 -20.81
CA ALA A 227 5.93 7.79 -21.06
C ALA A 227 4.42 7.81 -21.26
N GLU A 228 3.99 7.09 -22.28
CA GLU A 228 2.59 6.89 -22.65
C GLU A 228 2.36 5.39 -22.84
N ALA A 229 1.12 4.95 -22.65
CA ALA A 229 0.76 3.58 -23.00
C ALA A 229 1.03 3.34 -24.50
N ALA A 230 1.55 2.16 -24.85
CA ALA A 230 1.65 1.75 -26.24
C ALA A 230 0.27 1.82 -26.93
N ALA A 231 0.26 1.98 -28.26
CA ALA A 231 -1.00 2.09 -29.00
C ALA A 231 -1.88 0.84 -28.79
N GLY A 232 -3.03 1.02 -28.12
CA GLY A 232 -3.95 -0.06 -27.77
C GLY A 232 -3.71 -0.69 -26.38
N ALA A 233 -2.79 -0.16 -25.59
CA ALA A 233 -2.57 -0.52 -24.19
C ALA A 233 -3.25 0.48 -23.24
N HIS A 234 -3.40 0.09 -21.98
CA HIS A 234 -4.01 0.89 -20.92
C HIS A 234 -2.93 1.39 -19.93
N ASP A 235 -3.14 2.56 -19.29
CA ASP A 235 -2.30 3.06 -18.20
C ASP A 235 -3.07 3.33 -16.88
N ASP A 236 -4.37 3.00 -16.83
CA ASP A 236 -5.26 3.36 -15.71
C ASP A 236 -4.79 2.76 -14.36
N CYS A 237 -4.33 1.50 -14.33
CA CYS A 237 -3.86 0.87 -13.09
C CYS A 237 -2.53 1.46 -12.64
N LEU A 238 -1.65 1.79 -13.59
CA LEU A 238 -0.39 2.48 -13.32
C LEU A 238 -0.66 3.89 -12.77
N MET A 239 -1.62 4.60 -13.35
CA MET A 239 -2.00 5.96 -12.97
C MET A 239 -2.61 6.00 -11.57
N ALA A 240 -3.54 5.09 -11.24
CA ALA A 240 -4.06 4.94 -9.88
C ALA A 240 -2.92 4.70 -8.88
N GLY A 241 -2.02 3.75 -9.16
CA GLY A 241 -0.85 3.49 -8.29
C GLY A 241 0.06 4.71 -8.12
N ALA A 242 0.27 5.49 -9.18
CA ALA A 242 1.06 6.73 -9.14
C ALA A 242 0.41 7.82 -8.27
N ILE A 243 -0.91 7.96 -8.32
CA ILE A 243 -1.68 8.85 -7.44
C ILE A 243 -1.50 8.41 -5.98
N SER A 244 -1.63 7.11 -5.69
CA SER A 244 -1.43 6.57 -4.34
C SER A 244 -0.08 6.94 -3.73
N VAL A 245 1.02 6.72 -4.47
CA VAL A 245 2.38 7.06 -4.02
C VAL A 245 2.57 8.57 -3.84
N GLU A 246 1.99 9.37 -4.73
CA GLU A 246 2.08 10.83 -4.66
C GLU A 246 1.30 11.38 -3.45
N VAL A 247 0.08 10.89 -3.20
CA VAL A 247 -0.72 11.23 -2.03
C VAL A 247 -0.01 10.79 -0.74
N ALA A 248 0.57 9.59 -0.71
CA ALA A 248 1.36 9.08 0.42
C ALA A 248 2.59 9.96 0.70
N THR A 249 3.22 10.48 -0.34
CA THR A 249 4.31 11.44 -0.21
C THR A 249 3.80 12.75 0.38
N GLN A 250 2.66 13.25 -0.10
CA GLN A 250 2.11 14.53 0.31
C GLN A 250 1.62 14.57 1.75
N THR A 251 1.04 13.48 2.26
CA THR A 251 0.65 13.37 3.68
C THR A 251 1.85 13.49 4.61
N ARG A 252 3.05 13.13 4.14
CA ARG A 252 4.31 13.18 4.90
C ARG A 252 5.21 14.37 4.57
N LEU A 253 4.79 15.30 3.71
CA LEU A 253 5.64 16.44 3.29
C LEU A 253 6.02 17.41 4.43
N LEU A 254 5.33 17.38 5.57
CA LEU A 254 5.71 18.17 6.74
C LEU A 254 6.81 17.50 7.58
N GLU A 255 7.15 16.24 7.28
CA GLU A 255 8.29 15.56 7.90
C GLU A 255 9.60 16.15 7.39
N SER A 256 10.60 16.23 8.28
CA SER A 256 11.91 16.81 7.94
C SER A 256 12.70 15.99 6.92
N GLU A 257 12.39 14.69 6.82
CA GLU A 257 13.16 13.72 6.04
C GLU A 257 12.22 12.71 5.38
N PRO A 258 12.42 12.35 4.09
CA PRO A 258 11.61 11.33 3.44
C PRO A 258 11.68 9.98 4.14
N LEU A 259 10.57 9.24 4.15
CA LEU A 259 10.48 7.92 4.77
C LEU A 259 11.58 6.96 4.25
N SER A 260 11.85 6.98 2.94
CA SER A 260 12.90 6.15 2.32
C SER A 260 14.27 6.34 2.97
N GLU A 261 14.65 7.58 3.29
CA GLU A 261 15.94 7.88 3.93
C GLU A 261 15.95 7.50 5.41
N ARG A 262 14.84 7.73 6.12
CA ARG A 262 14.68 7.31 7.52
C ARG A 262 14.80 5.79 7.67
N ARG A 263 14.20 5.03 6.74
CA ARG A 263 14.29 3.55 6.69
C ARG A 263 15.72 3.09 6.47
N ARG A 264 16.44 3.68 5.51
CA ARG A 264 17.86 3.39 5.24
C ARG A 264 18.72 3.63 6.48
N ARG A 265 18.56 4.78 7.15
CA ARG A 265 19.31 5.10 8.38
C ARG A 265 19.04 4.10 9.50
N LEU A 266 17.77 3.76 9.76
CA LEU A 266 17.44 2.79 10.81
C LEU A 266 18.08 1.42 10.53
N ALA A 267 18.02 0.98 9.27
CA ALA A 267 18.65 -0.27 8.83
C ALA A 267 20.19 -0.24 9.00
N GLU A 268 20.84 0.89 8.74
CA GLU A 268 22.28 1.10 8.99
C GLU A 268 22.62 1.02 10.49
N GLU A 269 21.81 1.65 11.34
CA GLU A 269 22.00 1.63 12.80
C GLU A 269 21.83 0.23 13.39
N GLU A 270 20.80 -0.51 12.97
CA GLU A 270 20.59 -1.89 13.38
C GLU A 270 21.73 -2.81 12.95
N LEU A 271 22.25 -2.63 11.73
CA LEU A 271 23.41 -3.36 11.27
C LEU A 271 24.64 -3.05 12.11
N ARG A 272 24.89 -1.76 12.38
CA ARG A 272 26.02 -1.34 13.21
C ARG A 272 25.93 -1.97 14.59
N LYS A 273 24.73 -1.99 15.19
CA LYS A 273 24.46 -2.69 16.47
C LYS A 273 24.73 -4.20 16.35
N LYS A 274 24.20 -4.88 15.33
CA LYS A 274 24.43 -6.32 15.08
C LYS A 274 25.92 -6.66 14.87
N ALA A 275 26.64 -5.83 14.11
CA ALA A 275 28.07 -6.00 13.85
C ALA A 275 28.95 -5.71 15.08
N LEU A 276 28.54 -4.74 15.92
CA LEU A 276 29.16 -4.54 17.23
C LEU A 276 28.92 -5.76 18.13
N LEU A 277 27.67 -6.23 18.24
CA LEU A 277 27.32 -7.42 19.03
C LEU A 277 28.12 -8.66 18.60
N SER A 278 28.28 -8.90 17.29
CA SER A 278 29.05 -10.03 16.77
C SER A 278 30.57 -9.88 17.00
N LYS A 279 31.11 -8.66 16.96
CA LYS A 279 32.54 -8.38 17.23
C LYS A 279 32.89 -8.42 18.71
N THR A 280 31.96 -8.02 19.59
CA THR A 280 32.28 -7.87 21.01
C THR A 280 32.24 -9.20 21.76
N GLY A 281 31.63 -10.26 21.20
CA GLY A 281 31.52 -11.57 21.88
C GLY A 281 30.83 -11.49 23.25
N VAL A 282 30.14 -10.38 23.54
CA VAL A 282 29.48 -10.12 24.81
C VAL A 282 28.20 -10.94 24.83
N ARG A 283 28.27 -12.05 25.56
CA ARG A 283 27.12 -12.72 26.15
C ARG A 283 26.29 -11.62 26.83
N LEU A 284 25.00 -11.50 26.49
CA LEU A 284 24.08 -10.63 27.21
C LEU A 284 24.17 -10.99 28.70
N ASP A 285 24.85 -10.15 29.49
CA ASP A 285 24.80 -10.22 30.93
C ASP A 285 23.41 -9.69 31.33
N PHE A 286 22.48 -10.64 31.52
CA PHE A 286 21.15 -10.42 32.11
C PHE A 286 21.23 -9.86 33.55
N GLN A 287 22.41 -9.51 34.05
CA GLN A 287 22.60 -8.92 35.37
C GLN A 287 22.22 -7.44 35.46
N ASN A 288 21.89 -6.78 34.33
CA ASN A 288 21.42 -5.38 34.29
C ASN A 288 20.01 -5.21 33.67
N SER A 289 19.24 -6.28 33.54
CA SER A 289 17.79 -6.15 33.37
C SER A 289 17.12 -6.28 34.73
N ASP A 290 16.19 -5.37 35.07
CA ASP A 290 15.35 -5.35 36.27
C ASP A 290 14.43 -6.59 36.45
N ALA A 291 14.74 -7.71 35.79
CA ALA A 291 14.08 -8.98 35.98
C ALA A 291 14.73 -9.69 37.17
N GLY A 292 13.98 -9.86 38.26
CA GLY A 292 14.42 -10.63 39.41
C GLY A 292 14.76 -12.07 39.02
N ALA A 293 15.82 -12.63 39.61
CA ALA A 293 16.34 -13.98 39.33
C ALA A 293 15.32 -15.13 39.49
N HIS A 294 14.12 -14.86 39.97
CA HIS A 294 13.04 -15.83 40.13
C HIS A 294 12.25 -16.10 38.83
N GLU A 295 12.23 -15.18 37.86
CA GLU A 295 11.45 -15.38 36.61
C GLU A 295 12.17 -16.24 35.57
N VAL A 296 13.50 -16.34 35.64
CA VAL A 296 14.30 -16.94 34.55
C VAL A 296 14.57 -18.44 34.73
N SER A 297 14.42 -19.01 35.93
CA SER A 297 14.83 -20.41 36.17
C SER A 297 13.72 -21.46 36.09
N GLY A 298 12.45 -21.09 35.91
CA GLY A 298 11.33 -22.03 35.88
C GLY A 298 11.20 -22.92 37.14
N LYS A 299 11.96 -22.61 38.21
CA LYS A 299 11.83 -23.26 39.50
C LYS A 299 10.90 -22.42 40.36
N GLN A 300 9.86 -23.07 40.88
CA GLN A 300 9.00 -22.52 41.91
C GLN A 300 9.84 -21.97 43.07
N ASP A 301 9.44 -20.81 43.55
CA ASP A 301 9.99 -20.17 44.73
C ASP A 301 9.93 -21.13 45.94
N PRO A 302 11.08 -21.51 46.53
CA PRO A 302 11.12 -22.37 47.71
C PRO A 302 10.47 -21.72 48.95
N TYR A 303 10.08 -20.45 48.90
CA TYR A 303 9.36 -19.74 49.96
C TYR A 303 7.88 -19.48 49.67
N SER A 304 7.30 -20.13 48.66
CA SER A 304 5.83 -20.10 48.50
C SER A 304 5.17 -20.75 49.71
N VAL A 305 4.66 -19.90 50.60
CA VAL A 305 3.94 -20.28 51.80
C VAL A 305 2.67 -21.02 51.36
N GLN A 306 2.57 -22.30 51.72
CA GLN A 306 1.32 -23.04 51.66
C GLN A 306 0.36 -22.42 52.69
N GLU A 307 -0.54 -21.55 52.22
CA GLU A 307 -1.75 -21.24 52.99
C GLU A 307 -2.77 -22.36 52.78
N GLY A 308 -2.84 -23.25 53.76
CA GLY A 308 -3.99 -24.10 54.01
C GLY A 308 -4.82 -23.55 55.17
N TRP A 309 -6.14 -23.67 55.03
CA TRP A 309 -7.20 -23.58 56.06
C TRP A 309 -7.68 -22.17 56.46
N TYR A 310 -8.80 -21.72 55.88
CA TYR A 310 -10.16 -21.88 56.43
C TYR A 310 -11.21 -21.66 55.33
#